data_AF-A0AAJ4X9H7-F1
#
_entry.id   AF-A0AAJ4X9H7-F1
#
_cell.length_a   1.000
_cell.length_b   1.000
_cell.length_c   1.000
_cell.angle_alpha   90.00
_cell.angle_beta   90.00
_cell.angle_gamma   90.00
#
_symmetry.space_group_name_H-M   'P 1'
#
loop_
_entity.id
_entity.type
_entity.pdbx_description
1 polymer ?
#
loop_
_entity_poly.entity_id
_entity_poly.type
_entity_poly.pdbx_seq_one_letter_code
_entity_poly.pdbx_strand_id
1 'polypeptide(L)' 'MTSTRIFLTQIESNVAFIQRANSMGLQTLGDIMDIKLPDLRKNKEFTYLWYADLLTMLEKHGLLEEFQRRQL' A
#
# COMPACT_ATOMS: atom_id res chain seq x y z
N MET A 1 11.80 -14.81 -0.81
CA MET A 1 10.33 -14.61 -0.78
C MET A 1 9.86 -14.53 0.67
N THR A 2 10.11 -13.41 1.35
CA THR A 2 9.85 -13.27 2.81
C THR A 2 9.12 -11.98 3.20
N SER A 3 8.89 -11.05 2.27
CA SER A 3 8.33 -9.72 2.58
C SER A 3 6.79 -9.67 2.66
N THR A 4 6.09 -10.78 2.37
CA THR A 4 4.61 -10.80 2.24
C THR A 4 3.86 -10.68 3.58
N ARG A 5 4.53 -10.83 4.72
CA ARG A 5 3.88 -10.83 6.06
C ARG A 5 4.23 -9.62 6.93
N ILE A 6 4.89 -8.60 6.37
CA ILE A 6 5.21 -7.39 7.14
C ILE A 6 3.92 -6.58 7.26
N PHE A 7 3.45 -6.36 8.50
CA PHE A 7 2.25 -5.55 8.73
C PHE A 7 2.57 -4.07 8.50
N LEU A 8 1.61 -3.32 7.95
CA LEU A 8 1.78 -1.89 7.70
C LEU A 8 2.07 -1.11 9.00
N THR A 9 1.51 -1.55 10.12
CA THR A 9 1.77 -0.99 11.46
C THR A 9 3.21 -1.09 11.93
N GLN A 10 4.03 -1.95 11.31
CA GLN A 10 5.44 -2.12 11.65
C GLN A 10 6.36 -1.18 10.86
N ILE A 11 5.88 -0.60 9.77
CA ILE A 11 6.67 0.17 8.81
C ILE A 11 6.14 1.59 8.58
N GLU A 12 4.86 1.82 8.84
CA GLU A 12 4.23 3.14 8.80
C GLU A 12 3.73 3.50 10.20
N SER A 13 3.83 4.77 10.57
CA SER A 13 3.37 5.29 11.87
C SER A 13 2.14 6.19 11.74
N ASN A 14 1.79 6.60 10.52
CA ASN A 14 0.58 7.36 10.26
C ASN A 14 -0.67 6.49 10.48
N VAL A 15 -1.33 6.69 11.62
CA VAL A 15 -2.53 5.96 12.02
C VAL A 15 -3.67 6.13 11.02
N ALA A 16 -3.87 7.33 10.46
CA ALA A 16 -4.94 7.59 9.49
C ALA A 16 -4.70 6.83 8.18
N PHE A 17 -3.43 6.77 7.74
CA PHE A 17 -3.04 5.97 6.58
C PHE A 17 -3.33 4.48 6.81
N ILE A 18 -2.92 3.93 7.95
CA ILE A 18 -3.11 2.52 8.31
C ILE A 18 -4.60 2.18 8.42
N GLN A 19 -5.39 3.02 9.08
CA GLN A 19 -6.84 2.79 9.21
C GLN A 19 -7.52 2.75 7.84
N ARG A 20 -7.14 3.68 6.94
CA ARG A 20 -7.66 3.69 5.58
C ARG A 20 -7.19 2.47 4.77
N ALA A 21 -5.93 2.06 4.90
CA ALA A 21 -5.41 0.82 4.32
C ALA A 21 -6.22 -0.40 4.77
N ASN A 22 -6.44 -0.54 6.09
CA ASN A 22 -7.21 -1.62 6.69
C ASN A 22 -8.66 -1.63 6.17
N SER A 23 -9.30 -0.47 6.04
CA SER A 23 -10.65 -0.36 5.45
C SER A 23 -10.71 -0.75 3.97
N MET A 24 -9.57 -0.73 3.27
CA MET A 24 -9.43 -1.25 1.91
C MET A 24 -9.04 -2.74 1.86
N GLY A 25 -8.90 -3.40 3.02
CA GLY A 25 -8.44 -4.78 3.11
C GLY A 25 -6.92 -4.95 2.97
N LEU A 26 -6.16 -3.85 3.06
CA LEU A 26 -4.70 -3.84 2.97
C LEU A 26 -4.11 -3.79 4.38
N GLN A 27 -3.57 -4.90 4.86
CA GLN A 27 -3.02 -5.00 6.22
C GLN A 27 -1.51 -5.21 6.22
N THR A 28 -1.00 -5.82 5.15
CA THR A 28 0.39 -6.17 4.99
C THR A 28 0.99 -5.49 3.76
N LEU A 29 2.30 -5.37 3.75
CA LEU A 29 3.06 -4.97 2.58
C LEU A 29 2.81 -5.93 1.40
N GLY A 30 2.57 -7.22 1.66
CA GLY A 30 2.18 -8.18 0.63
C GLY A 30 0.89 -7.77 -0.08
N ASP A 31 -0.15 -7.44 0.68
CA ASP A 31 -1.44 -7.00 0.13
C ASP A 31 -1.27 -5.77 -0.77
N ILE A 32 -0.42 -4.83 -0.34
CA ILE A 32 -0.09 -3.63 -1.12
C ILE A 32 0.66 -3.99 -2.40
N MET A 33 1.62 -4.90 -2.34
CA MET A 33 2.43 -5.28 -3.51
C MET A 33 1.67 -6.14 -4.52
N ASP A 34 0.62 -6.83 -4.09
CA ASP A 34 -0.19 -7.71 -4.94
C ASP A 34 -1.49 -7.07 -5.44
N ILE A 35 -1.99 -6.02 -4.78
CA ILE A 35 -3.21 -5.34 -5.23
C ILE A 35 -2.99 -4.65 -6.58
N LYS A 36 -3.98 -4.78 -7.46
CA LYS A 36 -4.00 -4.11 -8.76
C LYS A 36 -4.62 -2.72 -8.63
N LEU A 37 -3.99 -1.74 -9.27
CA LEU A 37 -4.40 -0.35 -9.25
C LEU A 37 -5.88 -0.12 -9.64
N PRO A 38 -6.44 -0.81 -10.65
CA PRO A 38 -7.85 -0.68 -10.99
C PRO A 38 -8.79 -1.11 -9.86
N ASP A 39 -8.42 -2.14 -9.08
CA ASP A 39 -9.26 -2.64 -7.98
C ASP A 39 -9.12 -1.75 -6.74
N LEU A 40 -7.92 -1.25 -6.49
CA LEU A 40 -7.68 -0.24 -5.46
C LEU A 40 -8.50 1.03 -5.71
N ARG A 41 -8.55 1.52 -6.96
CA ARG A 41 -9.31 2.73 -7.35
C ARG A 41 -10.83 2.58 -7.23
N LYS A 42 -11.36 1.35 -7.27
CA LYS A 42 -12.81 1.10 -7.08
C LYS A 42 -13.23 1.22 -5.61
N ASN A 43 -12.28 1.18 -4.68
CA ASN A 43 -12.60 1.26 -3.27
C ASN A 43 -13.02 2.69 -2.88
N LYS A 44 -14.13 2.83 -2.15
CA LYS A 44 -14.65 4.13 -1.69
C LYS A 44 -13.69 4.88 -0.76
N GLU A 45 -12.82 4.16 -0.05
CA GLU A 45 -11.83 4.75 0.85
C GLU A 45 -10.56 5.19 0.12
N PHE A 46 -10.42 4.85 -1.17
CA PHE A 46 -9.31 5.27 -1.99
C PHE A 46 -9.39 6.78 -2.27
N THR A 47 -8.27 7.45 -2.06
CA THR A 47 -8.10 8.85 -2.45
C THR A 47 -6.73 9.04 -3.08
N TYR A 48 -6.61 10.00 -4.00
CA TYR A 48 -5.32 10.30 -4.62
C TYR A 48 -4.27 10.80 -3.61
N LEU A 49 -4.71 11.46 -2.53
CA LEU A 49 -3.82 11.85 -1.43
C LEU A 49 -3.26 10.62 -0.71
N TRP A 50 -4.12 9.69 -0.30
CA TRP A 50 -3.67 8.45 0.32
C TRP A 50 -2.79 7.62 -0.61
N TYR A 51 -3.07 7.62 -1.91
CA TYR A 51 -2.22 6.97 -2.90
C TYR A 51 -0.85 7.63 -3.03
N ALA A 52 -0.76 8.96 -2.97
CA ALA A 52 0.53 9.65 -2.94
C ALA A 52 1.33 9.26 -1.69
N ASP A 53 0.70 9.24 -0.52
CA ASP A 53 1.31 8.78 0.73
C ASP A 53 1.83 7.34 0.61
N LEU A 54 1.05 6.46 -0.03
CA LEU A 54 1.44 5.09 -0.32
C LEU A 54 2.71 5.02 -1.17
N LEU A 55 2.77 5.79 -2.26
CA LEU A 55 3.94 5.80 -3.14
C LEU A 55 5.18 6.32 -2.41
N THR A 56 5.04 7.36 -1.60
CA THR A 56 6.13 7.89 -0.76
C THR A 56 6.60 6.86 0.26
N MET A 57 5.68 6.11 0.87
CA MET A 57 6.02 5.03 1.80
C MET A 57 6.79 3.90 1.09
N LEU A 58 6.33 3.48 -0.08
CA LEU A 58 7.04 2.48 -0.90
C LEU A 58 8.42 2.97 -1.36
N GLU A 59 8.55 4.25 -1.71
CA GLU A 59 9.82 4.87 -2.10
C GLU A 59 10.84 4.84 -0.95
N LYS A 60 10.42 5.22 0.26
CA LYS A 60 11.26 5.17 1.47
C LYS A 60 11.81 3.77 1.77
N HIS A 61 11.05 2.74 1.41
CA HIS A 61 11.45 1.35 1.57
C HIS A 61 12.12 0.73 0.34
N GLY A 62 12.31 1.50 -0.75
CA GLY A 62 12.93 1.01 -1.99
C GLY A 62 12.05 0.04 -2.79
N LEU A 63 10.75 0.03 -2.55
CA LEU A 63 9.78 -0.91 -3.14
C LEU A 63 8.93 -0.29 -4.26
N LEU A 64 9.02 1.03 -4.45
CA LEU A 64 8.21 1.76 -5.43
C LEU A 64 8.39 1.22 -6.86
N GLU A 65 9.62 0.99 -7.29
CA GLU A 65 9.90 0.49 -8.65
C GLU A 65 9.31 -0.90 -8.86
N GLU A 66 9.44 -1.79 -7.86
CA GLU A 66 8.87 -3.13 -7.93
C GLU A 66 7.34 -3.08 -7.96
N PHE A 67 6.72 -2.24 -7.14
CA PHE A 67 5.28 -2.04 -7.15
C PHE A 67 4.81 -1.57 -8.53
N GLN A 68 5.43 -0.55 -9.11
CA GLN A 68 5.08 -0.04 -10.45
C GLN A 68 5.23 -1.10 -11.53
N ARG A 69 6.30 -1.91 -11.51
CA ARG A 69 6.48 -3.01 -12.45
C ARG A 69 5.38 -4.07 -12.37
N ARG A 70 4.82 -4.31 -11.17
CA ARG A 70 3.71 -5.25 -10.97
C ARG A 70 2.35 -4.69 -11.42
N GLN A 71 2.24 -3.37 -11.64
CA GLN A 71 1.04 -2.70 -12.12
C GLN A 71 0.96 -2.59 -13.65
N LEU A 72 2.09 -2.75 -14.34
CA LEU A 72 2.16 -2.91 -15.81
C LEU A 72 1.64 -4.29 -16.24
#